data_AF-A0A1G6SKT7-F1
#
_entry.id   AF-A0A1G6SKT7-F1
#
_cell.length_a   1.000
_cell.length_b   1.000
_cell.length_c   1.000
_cell.angle_alpha   90.00
_cell.angle_beta   90.00
_cell.angle_gamma   90.00
#
_symmetry.space_group_name_H-M   'P 1'
#
loop_
_entity.id
_entity.type
_entity.pdbx_description
1 polymer ?
#
loop_
_entity_poly.entity_id
_entity_poly.type
_entity_poly.pdbx_seq_one_letter_code
_entity_poly.pdbx_strand_id
1 'polypeptide(L)'
;MLRATLACIDLVLFGALIMSGLAVVVCRPWGIDPAAAASLAGALFGAAALLLGNWINRVNEKFKAEKKLADQIDKLKTLIASELVDVAIGLMSAKQLVDAAIVSLQAGGPVTQTLDISPYRPRQMLFTDTMGVELLSLDEATIDALAILRSNLALTRQSMEEIAADANFGLLKATSLSNALGHDMRVLSDAFTHIAPHRRLILEDAEPELVTEILRRAAQPPVDPVQQPG
;
A
#
# COMPACT_ATOMS: atom_id res chain seq x y z
N MET A 1 -21.74 7.24 16.13
CA MET A 1 -22.91 8.13 16.31
C MET A 1 -22.93 8.83 17.69
N LEU A 2 -22.85 8.10 18.81
CA LEU A 2 -22.92 8.68 20.17
C LEU A 2 -21.83 9.73 20.51
N ARG A 3 -20.63 9.62 19.92
CA ARG A 3 -19.52 10.58 20.17
C ARG A 3 -19.67 11.90 19.41
N ALA A 4 -20.35 11.89 18.26
CA ALA A 4 -20.59 13.11 17.48
C ALA A 4 -21.72 13.95 18.10
N THR A 5 -22.73 13.29 18.67
CA THR A 5 -23.81 13.94 19.42
C THR A 5 -23.29 14.60 20.69
N LEU A 6 -22.40 13.95 21.46
CA LEU A 6 -21.75 14.58 22.62
C LEU A 6 -20.96 15.85 22.26
N ALA A 7 -20.20 15.83 21.16
CA ALA A 7 -19.43 16.99 20.73
C ALA A 7 -20.30 18.19 20.31
N CYS A 8 -21.48 17.93 19.70
CA CYS A 8 -22.44 18.98 19.40
C CYS A 8 -23.10 19.53 20.66
N ILE A 9 -23.43 18.67 21.63
CA ILE A 9 -24.02 19.06 22.90
C ILE A 9 -23.07 19.96 23.70
N ASP A 10 -21.78 19.64 23.77
CA ASP A 10 -20.77 20.46 24.47
C ASP A 10 -20.67 21.88 23.87
N LEU A 11 -20.79 22.00 22.54
CA LEU A 11 -20.74 23.27 21.81
C LEU A 11 -22.01 24.12 21.99
N VAL A 12 -23.17 23.46 22.02
CA VAL A 12 -24.46 24.10 22.32
C VAL A 12 -24.49 24.59 23.77
N LEU A 13 -24.02 23.77 24.72
CA LEU A 13 -23.91 24.14 26.13
C LEU A 13 -22.90 25.27 26.33
N PHE A 14 -21.78 25.24 25.63
CA PHE A 14 -20.82 26.36 25.61
C PHE A 14 -21.49 27.67 25.19
N GLY A 15 -22.19 27.68 24.05
CA GLY A 15 -22.92 28.86 23.58
C GLY A 15 -23.97 29.35 24.58
N ALA A 16 -24.74 28.44 25.17
CA ALA A 16 -25.74 28.76 26.18
C ALA A 16 -25.13 29.37 27.46
N LEU A 17 -23.98 28.86 27.93
CA LEU A 17 -23.27 29.39 29.09
C LEU A 17 -22.69 30.77 28.84
N ILE A 18 -22.11 31.02 27.67
CA ILE A 18 -21.61 32.34 27.26
C ILE A 18 -22.77 33.36 27.19
N MET A 19 -23.88 33.00 26.55
CA MET A 19 -25.05 33.86 26.45
C MET A 19 -25.67 34.15 27.83
N SER A 20 -25.72 33.15 28.71
CA SER A 20 -26.21 33.32 30.08
C SER A 20 -25.27 34.19 30.92
N GLY A 21 -23.95 34.00 30.79
CA GLY A 21 -22.95 34.84 31.47
C GLY A 21 -23.00 36.30 31.01
N LEU A 22 -23.16 36.54 29.70
CA LEU A 22 -23.36 37.87 29.13
C LEU A 22 -24.67 38.51 29.63
N ALA A 23 -25.77 37.76 29.68
CA ALA A 23 -27.04 38.25 30.21
C ALA A 23 -26.93 38.69 31.67
N VAL A 24 -26.20 37.94 32.51
CA VAL A 24 -25.93 38.32 33.92
C VAL A 24 -25.13 39.63 34.01
N VAL A 25 -24.16 39.83 33.12
CA VAL A 25 -23.35 41.07 33.09
C VAL A 25 -24.18 42.27 32.62
N VAL A 26 -25.03 42.10 31.60
CA VAL A 26 -25.86 43.17 31.03
C VAL A 26 -27.02 43.55 31.96
N CYS A 27 -27.61 42.58 32.69
CA CYS A 27 -28.71 42.81 33.63
C CYS A 27 -28.25 43.28 35.03
N ARG A 28 -26.94 43.47 35.22
CA ARG A 28 -26.35 44.02 36.46
C ARG A 28 -26.97 45.35 36.96
N PRO A 29 -27.40 46.31 36.12
CA PRO A 29 -28.00 47.56 36.60
C PRO A 29 -29.43 47.42 37.16
N TRP A 30 -30.03 46.21 37.18
CA TRP A 30 -31.40 45.99 37.68
C TRP A 30 -31.49 45.60 39.16
N GLY A 31 -30.46 45.93 39.97
CA GLY A 31 -30.49 45.73 41.43
C GLY A 31 -29.98 44.38 41.94
N ILE A 32 -29.22 43.65 41.11
CA ILE A 32 -28.53 42.41 41.53
C ILE A 32 -27.26 42.78 42.30
N ASP A 33 -26.98 42.09 43.41
CA ASP A 33 -25.75 42.29 44.18
C ASP A 33 -24.52 42.13 43.26
N PRO A 34 -23.68 43.17 43.12
CA PRO A 34 -22.53 43.16 42.22
C PRO A 34 -21.52 42.05 42.51
N ALA A 35 -21.39 41.59 43.76
CA ALA A 35 -20.48 40.50 44.12
C ALA A 35 -21.03 39.14 43.65
N ALA A 36 -22.33 38.90 43.84
CA ALA A 36 -23.01 37.68 43.42
C ALA A 36 -23.13 37.57 41.88
N ALA A 37 -23.41 38.68 41.21
CA ALA A 37 -23.45 38.73 39.74
C ALA A 37 -22.08 38.42 39.12
N ALA A 38 -21.00 38.95 39.72
CA ALA A 38 -19.64 38.71 39.24
C ALA A 38 -19.18 37.27 39.48
N SER A 39 -19.49 36.67 40.63
CA SER A 39 -19.14 35.27 40.93
C SER A 39 -19.90 34.29 40.03
N LEU A 40 -21.19 34.53 39.77
CA LEU A 40 -21.99 33.73 38.85
C LEU A 40 -21.51 33.86 37.40
N ALA A 41 -21.26 35.08 36.92
CA ALA A 41 -20.72 35.28 35.57
C ALA A 41 -19.35 34.59 35.42
N GLY A 42 -18.48 34.72 36.42
CA GLY A 42 -17.18 34.02 36.45
C GLY A 42 -17.31 32.50 36.39
N ALA A 43 -18.26 31.91 37.13
CA ALA A 43 -18.52 30.48 37.10
C ALA A 43 -19.05 30.02 35.73
N LEU A 44 -19.93 30.79 35.10
CA LEU A 44 -20.48 30.49 33.77
C LEU A 44 -19.40 30.55 32.67
N PHE A 45 -18.56 31.60 32.69
CA PHE A 45 -17.44 31.71 31.76
C PHE A 45 -16.37 30.63 32.02
N GLY A 46 -16.11 30.28 33.29
CA GLY A 46 -15.21 29.19 33.64
C GLY A 46 -15.69 27.82 33.15
N ALA A 47 -16.99 27.51 33.33
CA ALA A 47 -17.60 26.29 32.82
C ALA A 47 -17.59 26.25 31.27
N ALA A 48 -17.86 27.38 30.62
CA ALA A 48 -17.76 27.49 29.17
C ALA A 48 -16.32 27.23 28.68
N ALA A 49 -15.30 27.80 29.32
CA ALA A 49 -13.90 27.56 28.97
C ALA A 49 -13.51 26.07 29.06
N LEU A 50 -14.02 25.34 30.07
CA LEU A 50 -13.78 23.90 30.22
C LEU A 50 -14.42 23.10 29.08
N LEU A 51 -15.66 23.41 28.69
CA LEU A 51 -16.34 22.74 27.58
C LEU A 51 -15.62 22.98 26.25
N LEU A 52 -15.19 24.22 25.99
CA LEU A 52 -14.42 24.55 24.80
C LEU A 52 -13.07 23.83 24.78
N GLY A 53 -12.35 23.82 25.91
CA GLY A 53 -11.07 23.10 26.03
C GLY A 53 -11.21 21.59 25.78
N ASN A 54 -12.26 20.96 26.32
CA ASN A 54 -12.57 19.55 26.08
C ASN A 54 -12.92 19.29 24.61
N TRP A 55 -13.70 20.17 23.97
CA TRP A 55 -14.01 20.07 22.54
C TRP A 55 -12.74 20.18 21.68
N ILE A 56 -11.89 21.18 21.93
CA ILE A 56 -10.62 21.36 21.22
C ILE A 56 -9.74 20.12 21.38
N ASN A 57 -9.60 19.58 22.60
CA ASN A 57 -8.81 18.37 22.84
C ASN A 57 -9.33 17.18 22.04
N ARG A 58 -10.65 16.95 22.01
CA ARG A 58 -11.24 15.85 21.23
C ARG A 58 -11.03 16.00 19.73
N VAL A 59 -11.17 17.22 19.21
CA VAL A 59 -10.91 17.51 17.79
C VAL A 59 -9.43 17.28 17.46
N ASN A 60 -8.52 17.76 18.31
CA ASN A 60 -7.09 17.57 18.15
C ASN A 60 -6.69 16.09 18.24
N GLU A 61 -7.29 15.33 19.16
CA GLU A 61 -7.07 13.88 19.26
C GLU A 61 -7.51 13.13 18.00
N LYS A 62 -8.65 13.52 17.39
CA LYS A 62 -9.09 12.96 16.10
C LYS A 62 -8.10 13.26 15.00
N PHE A 63 -7.71 14.53 14.82
CA PHE A 63 -6.72 14.91 13.82
C PHE A 63 -5.38 14.20 14.03
N LYS A 64 -4.94 14.06 15.29
CA LYS A 64 -3.71 13.33 15.63
C LYS A 64 -3.84 11.84 15.35
N ALA A 65 -5.00 11.24 15.58
CA ALA A 65 -5.27 9.83 15.28
C ALA A 65 -5.30 9.59 13.75
N GLU A 66 -5.98 10.45 13.00
CA GLU A 66 -6.04 10.40 11.53
C GLU A 66 -4.64 10.59 10.93
N LYS A 67 -3.87 11.57 11.41
CA LYS A 67 -2.49 11.77 10.97
C LYS A 67 -1.60 10.56 11.28
N LYS A 68 -1.71 9.99 12.48
CA LYS A 68 -0.97 8.77 12.83
C LYS A 68 -1.33 7.58 11.93
N LEU A 69 -2.60 7.44 11.59
CA LEU A 69 -3.06 6.39 10.69
C LEU A 69 -2.53 6.60 9.27
N ALA A 70 -2.53 7.83 8.76
CA ALA A 70 -1.91 8.16 7.48
C ALA A 70 -0.40 7.88 7.49
N ASP A 71 0.32 8.34 8.52
CA ASP A 71 1.76 8.07 8.69
C ASP A 71 2.06 6.56 8.77
N GLN A 72 1.15 5.76 9.37
CA GLN A 72 1.26 4.30 9.43
C GLN A 72 1.04 3.66 8.07
N ILE A 73 0.01 4.10 7.31
CA ILE A 73 -0.26 3.62 5.96
C ILE A 73 0.93 3.92 5.03
N ASP A 74 1.52 5.11 5.12
CA ASP A 74 2.67 5.48 4.28
C ASP A 74 3.91 4.62 4.58
N LYS A 75 4.17 4.35 5.86
CA LYS A 75 5.24 3.43 6.28
C LYS A 75 4.97 2.01 5.80
N LEU A 76 3.73 1.55 5.92
CA LEU A 76 3.30 0.25 5.46
C LEU A 76 3.50 0.11 3.95
N LYS A 77 3.00 1.06 3.14
CA LYS A 77 3.21 1.10 1.69
C LYS A 77 4.70 1.13 1.33
N THR A 78 5.53 1.84 2.09
CA THR A 78 6.98 1.87 1.85
C THR A 78 7.64 0.50 2.09
N LEU A 79 7.26 -0.20 3.16
CA LEU A 79 7.79 -1.52 3.47
C LEU A 79 7.33 -2.56 2.44
N ILE A 80 6.04 -2.56 2.09
CA ILE A 80 5.50 -3.42 1.02
C ILE A 80 6.21 -3.10 -0.30
N ALA A 81 6.39 -1.84 -0.66
CA ALA A 81 7.10 -1.45 -1.88
C ALA A 81 8.54 -1.99 -1.94
N SER A 82 9.24 -2.07 -0.81
CA SER A 82 10.58 -2.65 -0.76
C SER A 82 10.56 -4.16 -1.03
N GLU A 83 9.59 -4.87 -0.48
CA GLU A 83 9.39 -6.30 -0.76
C GLU A 83 8.99 -6.54 -2.23
N LEU A 84 8.12 -5.70 -2.79
CA LEU A 84 7.74 -5.77 -4.20
C LEU A 84 8.93 -5.56 -5.14
N VAL A 85 9.92 -4.74 -4.76
CA VAL A 85 11.16 -4.58 -5.53
C VAL A 85 11.96 -5.88 -5.53
N ASP A 86 12.06 -6.56 -4.39
CA ASP A 86 12.75 -7.85 -4.32
C ASP A 86 12.04 -8.92 -5.17
N VAL A 87 10.70 -8.92 -5.16
CA VAL A 87 9.90 -9.79 -6.05
C VAL A 87 10.16 -9.44 -7.52
N ALA A 88 10.21 -8.15 -7.88
CA ALA A 88 10.48 -7.70 -9.24
C ALA A 88 11.82 -8.21 -9.75
N ILE A 89 12.88 -8.07 -8.94
CA ILE A 89 14.23 -8.55 -9.28
C ILE A 89 14.23 -10.07 -9.48
N GLY A 90 13.54 -10.80 -8.60
CA GLY A 90 13.39 -12.27 -8.70
C GLY A 90 12.70 -12.69 -10.00
N LEU A 91 11.55 -12.09 -10.32
CA LEU A 91 10.80 -12.38 -11.55
C LEU A 91 11.60 -12.03 -12.82
N MET A 92 12.26 -10.87 -12.84
CA MET A 92 13.10 -10.46 -13.98
C MET A 92 14.21 -11.46 -14.23
N SER A 93 14.93 -11.87 -13.18
CA SER A 93 16.02 -12.84 -13.27
C SER A 93 15.52 -14.20 -13.76
N ALA A 94 14.39 -14.66 -13.22
CA ALA A 94 13.76 -15.92 -13.63
C ALA A 94 13.35 -15.88 -15.11
N LYS A 95 12.70 -14.79 -15.54
CA LYS A 95 12.24 -14.62 -16.91
C LYS A 95 13.40 -14.57 -17.89
N GLN A 96 14.45 -13.81 -17.61
CA GLN A 96 15.64 -13.74 -18.47
C GLN A 96 16.28 -15.12 -18.68
N LEU A 97 16.36 -15.93 -17.63
CA LEU A 97 16.90 -17.29 -17.72
C LEU A 97 16.01 -18.22 -18.55
N VAL A 98 14.69 -18.18 -18.36
CA VAL A 98 13.75 -18.98 -19.15
C VAL A 98 13.74 -18.54 -20.62
N ASP A 99 13.78 -17.24 -20.88
CA ASP A 99 13.84 -16.67 -22.23
C ASP A 99 15.13 -17.05 -22.95
N ALA A 100 16.28 -17.02 -22.27
CA ALA A 100 17.55 -17.50 -22.81
C ALA A 100 17.48 -19.00 -23.15
N ALA A 101 16.82 -19.81 -22.30
CA ALA A 101 16.61 -21.23 -22.57
C ALA A 101 15.72 -21.45 -23.80
N ILE A 102 14.64 -20.66 -23.98
CA ILE A 102 13.77 -20.70 -25.16
C ILE A 102 14.58 -20.43 -26.43
N VAL A 103 15.37 -19.35 -26.44
CA VAL A 103 16.19 -18.97 -27.60
C VAL A 103 17.21 -20.06 -27.96
N SER A 104 17.87 -20.66 -26.95
CA SER A 104 18.79 -21.78 -27.15
C SER A 104 18.08 -23.01 -27.73
N LEU A 105 16.90 -23.36 -27.20
CA LEU A 105 16.09 -24.48 -27.69
C LEU A 105 15.64 -24.28 -29.14
N GLN A 106 15.23 -23.06 -29.50
CA GLN A 106 14.83 -22.70 -30.86
C GLN A 106 15.99 -22.79 -31.86
N ALA A 107 17.21 -22.44 -31.42
CA ALA A 107 18.41 -22.53 -32.24
C ALA A 107 18.97 -23.97 -32.39
N GLY A 108 18.30 -24.99 -31.84
CA GLY A 108 18.78 -26.37 -31.82
C GLY A 108 19.98 -26.58 -30.89
N GLY A 109 20.19 -25.68 -29.93
CA GLY A 109 21.24 -25.77 -28.91
C GLY A 109 21.05 -26.97 -27.98
N PRO A 110 22.12 -27.37 -27.25
CA PRO A 110 22.05 -28.49 -26.32
C PRO A 110 21.05 -28.20 -25.21
N VAL A 111 20.05 -29.08 -25.07
CA VAL A 111 19.09 -29.03 -23.97
C VAL A 111 19.75 -29.64 -22.76
N THR A 112 20.21 -28.84 -21.82
CA THR A 112 20.43 -29.35 -20.46
C THR A 112 19.06 -29.80 -19.96
N GLN A 113 18.80 -31.11 -19.93
CA GLN A 113 17.50 -31.68 -19.53
C GLN A 113 17.05 -31.23 -18.13
N THR A 114 17.99 -30.70 -17.35
CA THR A 114 17.78 -30.09 -16.05
C THR A 114 18.23 -28.62 -16.09
N LEU A 115 17.32 -27.71 -16.45
CA LEU A 115 17.50 -26.29 -16.12
C LEU A 115 17.19 -26.14 -14.63
N ASP A 116 18.21 -25.95 -13.78
CA ASP A 116 17.97 -25.73 -12.36
C ASP A 116 17.38 -24.32 -12.15
N ILE A 117 16.06 -24.26 -12.16
CA ILE A 117 15.27 -23.05 -11.91
C ILE A 117 14.99 -22.81 -10.43
N SER A 118 15.46 -23.70 -9.54
CA SER A 118 15.26 -23.58 -8.10
C SER A 118 15.78 -22.27 -7.48
N PRO A 119 16.94 -21.72 -7.92
CA PRO A 119 17.44 -20.45 -7.39
C PRO A 119 16.58 -19.24 -7.78
N TYR A 120 15.76 -19.39 -8.83
CA TYR A 120 15.01 -18.30 -9.46
C TYR A 120 13.51 -18.37 -9.14
N ARG A 121 13.11 -19.20 -8.18
CA ARG A 121 11.72 -19.29 -7.74
C ARG A 121 11.23 -17.89 -7.29
N PRO A 122 10.01 -17.48 -7.70
CA PRO A 122 9.43 -16.24 -7.24
C PRO A 122 9.47 -16.17 -5.71
N ARG A 123 10.00 -15.07 -5.18
CA ARG A 123 10.10 -14.86 -3.74
C ARG A 123 8.70 -14.76 -3.15
N GLN A 124 8.51 -15.40 -2.00
CA GLN A 124 7.31 -15.19 -1.20
C GLN A 124 7.30 -13.77 -0.63
N MET A 125 6.11 -13.22 -0.46
CA MET A 125 5.91 -11.91 0.15
C MET A 125 5.77 -12.04 1.67
N LEU A 126 6.82 -12.54 2.34
CA LEU A 126 6.83 -12.87 3.78
C LEU A 126 6.38 -11.72 4.68
N PHE A 127 6.75 -10.48 4.36
CA PHE A 127 6.32 -9.31 5.12
C PHE A 127 4.82 -9.10 4.93
N THR A 128 4.36 -9.01 3.69
CA THR A 128 2.93 -8.83 3.38
C THR A 128 2.08 -9.98 3.93
N ASP A 129 2.58 -11.22 3.89
CA ASP A 129 1.90 -12.42 4.39
C ASP A 129 1.67 -12.40 5.91
N THR A 130 2.53 -11.70 6.66
CA THR A 130 2.50 -11.68 8.13
C THR A 130 1.77 -10.49 8.74
N MET A 131 1.40 -9.49 7.92
CA MET A 131 0.76 -8.24 8.35
C MET A 131 -0.68 -8.41 8.86
N GLY A 132 -1.40 -9.44 8.41
CA GLY A 132 -2.75 -9.76 8.89
C GLY A 132 -3.71 -8.57 8.85
N VAL A 133 -4.12 -8.08 10.02
CA VAL A 133 -5.07 -6.97 10.17
C VAL A 133 -4.52 -5.61 9.75
N GLU A 134 -3.19 -5.44 9.71
CA GLU A 134 -2.58 -4.17 9.31
C GLU A 134 -2.83 -3.85 7.83
N LEU A 135 -2.99 -4.88 6.97
CA LEU A 135 -3.38 -4.70 5.58
C LEU A 135 -4.77 -4.09 5.41
N LEU A 136 -5.67 -4.24 6.39
CA LEU A 136 -7.01 -3.64 6.35
C LEU A 136 -6.98 -2.12 6.48
N SER A 137 -5.83 -1.53 6.81
CA SER A 137 -5.65 -0.07 6.77
C SER A 137 -5.42 0.47 5.35
N LEU A 138 -5.12 -0.39 4.37
CA LEU A 138 -4.94 -0.04 2.98
C LEU A 138 -6.28 0.14 2.27
N ASP A 139 -6.26 0.84 1.15
CA ASP A 139 -7.43 0.96 0.27
C ASP A 139 -7.75 -0.38 -0.43
N GLU A 140 -9.02 -0.57 -0.79
CA GLU A 140 -9.54 -1.82 -1.37
C GLU A 140 -8.80 -2.22 -2.66
N ALA A 141 -8.47 -1.25 -3.52
CA ALA A 141 -7.75 -1.50 -4.76
C ALA A 141 -6.32 -2.01 -4.49
N THR A 142 -5.64 -1.45 -3.48
CA THR A 142 -4.32 -1.95 -3.04
C THR A 142 -4.41 -3.37 -2.51
N ILE A 143 -5.43 -3.68 -1.71
CA ILE A 143 -5.63 -5.03 -1.15
C ILE A 143 -5.88 -6.04 -2.27
N ASP A 144 -6.75 -5.71 -3.22
CA ASP A 144 -7.06 -6.58 -4.36
C ASP A 144 -5.83 -6.83 -5.24
N ALA A 145 -5.07 -5.78 -5.57
CA ALA A 145 -3.84 -5.91 -6.34
C ALA A 145 -2.81 -6.82 -5.64
N LEU A 146 -2.65 -6.71 -4.32
CA LEU A 146 -1.78 -7.58 -3.53
C LEU A 146 -2.29 -9.02 -3.50
N ALA A 147 -3.60 -9.23 -3.38
CA ALA A 147 -4.20 -10.56 -3.37
C ALA A 147 -4.00 -11.27 -4.71
N ILE A 148 -4.28 -10.58 -5.83
CA ILE A 148 -4.08 -11.10 -7.19
C ILE A 148 -2.61 -11.45 -7.41
N LEU A 149 -1.68 -10.56 -7.03
CA LEU A 149 -0.25 -10.81 -7.13
C LEU A 149 0.15 -12.07 -6.36
N ARG A 150 -0.26 -12.19 -5.09
CA ARG A 150 0.08 -13.34 -4.24
C ARG A 150 -0.44 -14.66 -4.82
N SER A 151 -1.68 -14.68 -5.30
CA SER A 151 -2.26 -15.88 -5.92
C SER A 151 -1.50 -16.30 -7.17
N ASN A 152 -1.16 -15.35 -8.05
CA ASN A 152 -0.44 -15.65 -9.28
C ASN A 152 1.00 -16.11 -9.03
N LEU A 153 1.72 -15.45 -8.11
CA LEU A 153 3.07 -15.88 -7.71
C LEU A 153 3.07 -17.31 -7.15
N ALA A 154 2.04 -17.69 -6.38
CA ALA A 154 1.92 -19.05 -5.85
C ALA A 154 1.72 -20.09 -6.96
N LEU A 155 0.87 -19.78 -7.95
CA LEU A 155 0.65 -20.65 -9.12
C LEU A 155 1.92 -20.81 -9.95
N THR A 156 2.60 -19.72 -10.28
CA THR A 156 3.86 -19.76 -11.04
C THR A 156 4.94 -20.52 -10.28
N ARG A 157 5.05 -20.33 -8.96
CA ARG A 157 6.00 -21.08 -8.13
C ARG A 157 5.70 -22.57 -8.15
N GLN A 158 4.43 -22.97 -8.04
CA GLN A 158 4.03 -24.37 -8.15
C GLN A 158 4.41 -24.94 -9.53
N SER A 159 4.13 -24.22 -10.62
CA SER A 159 4.52 -24.65 -11.97
C SER A 159 6.04 -24.79 -12.12
N MET A 160 6.82 -23.90 -11.50
CA MET A 160 8.29 -24.03 -11.48
C MET A 160 8.76 -25.24 -10.67
N GLU A 161 8.07 -25.59 -9.58
CA GLU A 161 8.37 -26.79 -8.79
C GLU A 161 8.07 -28.07 -9.57
N GLU A 162 6.96 -28.11 -10.30
CA GLU A 162 6.60 -29.21 -11.19
C GLU A 162 7.63 -29.38 -12.32
N ILE A 163 8.08 -28.27 -12.91
CA ILE A 163 9.11 -28.27 -13.94
C ILE A 163 10.47 -28.75 -13.38
N ALA A 164 10.87 -28.27 -12.21
CA ALA A 164 12.14 -28.65 -11.60
C ALA A 164 12.17 -30.15 -11.20
N ALA A 165 11.02 -30.74 -10.90
CA ALA A 165 10.89 -32.15 -10.57
C ALA A 165 10.81 -33.09 -11.80
N ASP A 166 10.47 -32.56 -12.98
CA ASP A 166 10.33 -33.33 -14.21
C ASP A 166 11.62 -33.29 -15.06
N ALA A 167 12.09 -34.44 -15.53
CA ALA A 167 13.28 -34.57 -16.36
C ALA A 167 13.09 -34.02 -17.80
N ASN A 168 11.86 -33.70 -18.20
CA ASN A 168 11.54 -33.26 -19.56
C ASN A 168 11.19 -31.77 -19.60
N PHE A 169 12.19 -30.90 -19.46
CA PHE A 169 12.07 -29.48 -19.78
C PHE A 169 12.20 -29.26 -21.30
N GLY A 170 11.07 -29.05 -21.97
CA GLY A 170 10.99 -28.81 -23.42
C GLY A 170 10.47 -27.42 -23.76
N LEU A 171 10.56 -27.05 -25.05
CA LEU A 171 10.22 -25.71 -25.56
C LEU A 171 8.81 -25.25 -25.18
N LEU A 172 7.81 -26.15 -25.21
CA LEU A 172 6.44 -25.83 -24.82
C LEU A 172 6.34 -25.41 -23.34
N LYS A 173 7.00 -26.14 -22.44
CA LYS A 173 7.00 -25.82 -21.00
C LYS A 173 7.78 -24.54 -20.73
N ALA A 174 8.92 -24.34 -21.39
CA ALA A 174 9.70 -23.11 -21.30
C ALA A 174 8.87 -21.89 -21.73
N THR A 175 8.19 -21.98 -22.87
CA THR A 175 7.33 -20.90 -23.39
C THR A 175 6.14 -20.64 -22.45
N SER A 176 5.48 -21.68 -21.95
CA SER A 176 4.40 -21.55 -20.98
C SER A 176 4.86 -20.85 -19.70
N LEU A 177 6.02 -21.24 -19.18
CA LEU A 177 6.61 -20.64 -17.98
C LEU A 177 7.01 -19.18 -18.21
N SER A 178 7.62 -18.86 -19.36
CA SER A 178 7.97 -17.47 -19.72
C SER A 178 6.72 -16.58 -19.78
N ASN A 179 5.62 -17.09 -20.36
CA ASN A 179 4.35 -16.37 -20.42
C ASN A 179 3.73 -16.15 -19.04
N ALA A 180 3.81 -17.15 -18.14
CA ALA A 180 3.35 -17.03 -16.76
C ALA A 180 4.17 -15.98 -15.99
N LEU A 181 5.50 -16.03 -16.08
CA LEU A 181 6.39 -15.02 -15.48
C LEU A 181 6.09 -13.62 -16.03
N GLY A 182 5.89 -13.49 -17.35
CA GLY A 182 5.50 -12.21 -17.96
C GLY A 182 4.10 -11.73 -17.55
N HIS A 183 3.17 -12.64 -17.23
CA HIS A 183 1.89 -12.27 -16.62
C HIS A 183 2.08 -11.75 -15.20
N ASP A 184 2.84 -12.45 -14.36
CA ASP A 184 3.12 -12.05 -12.98
C ASP A 184 3.81 -10.68 -12.93
N MET A 185 4.72 -10.38 -13.87
CA MET A 185 5.37 -9.08 -13.96
C MET A 185 4.41 -7.95 -14.32
N ARG A 186 3.38 -8.21 -15.15
CA ARG A 186 2.31 -7.24 -15.42
C ARG A 186 1.45 -7.00 -14.19
N VAL A 187 1.06 -8.06 -13.49
CA VAL A 187 0.30 -7.97 -12.24
C VAL A 187 1.10 -7.23 -11.16
N LEU A 188 2.41 -7.48 -11.06
CA LEU A 188 3.30 -6.77 -10.16
C LEU A 188 3.42 -5.29 -10.54
N SER A 189 3.52 -4.97 -11.83
CA SER A 189 3.49 -3.59 -12.31
C SER A 189 2.19 -2.89 -11.89
N ASP A 190 1.05 -3.56 -11.98
CA ASP A 190 -0.23 -2.98 -11.57
C ASP A 190 -0.27 -2.77 -10.04
N ALA A 191 0.25 -3.71 -9.24
CA ALA A 191 0.41 -3.52 -7.80
C ALA A 191 1.27 -2.29 -7.44
N PHE A 192 2.35 -2.04 -8.19
CA PHE A 192 3.17 -0.84 -8.01
C PHE A 192 2.40 0.46 -8.25
N THR A 193 1.42 0.49 -9.16
CA THR A 193 0.61 1.71 -9.40
C THR A 193 -0.21 2.13 -8.19
N HIS A 194 -0.58 1.19 -7.31
CA HIS A 194 -1.36 1.45 -6.09
C HIS A 194 -0.49 1.71 -4.85
N ILE A 195 0.68 1.09 -4.79
CA ILE A 195 1.54 1.08 -3.60
C ILE A 195 2.65 2.12 -3.68
N ALA A 196 3.34 2.18 -4.81
CA ALA A 196 4.49 3.07 -5.01
C ALA A 196 4.61 3.50 -6.49
N PRO A 197 3.69 4.33 -7.00
CA PRO A 197 3.57 4.65 -8.43
C PRO A 197 4.77 5.40 -9.00
N HIS A 198 5.57 6.04 -8.14
CA HIS A 198 6.75 6.81 -8.54
C HIS A 198 8.06 6.10 -8.21
N ARG A 199 8.01 4.82 -7.83
CA ARG A 199 9.21 4.04 -7.54
C ARG A 199 10.07 3.93 -8.80
N ARG A 200 11.35 4.26 -8.66
CA ARG A 200 12.36 4.11 -9.72
C ARG A 200 13.44 3.14 -9.29
N LEU A 201 13.97 2.39 -10.25
CA LEU A 201 15.15 1.55 -10.09
C LEU A 201 16.25 2.04 -11.03
N ILE A 202 17.48 1.89 -10.58
CA ILE A 202 18.67 2.13 -11.37
C ILE A 202 19.19 0.76 -11.78
N LEU A 203 19.11 0.46 -13.07
CA LEU A 203 19.79 -0.70 -13.64
C LEU A 203 21.27 -0.32 -13.89
N GLU A 204 22.17 -1.30 -13.96
CA GLU A 204 23.60 -1.04 -14.20
C GLU A 204 23.79 -0.13 -15.42
N ASP A 205 24.54 0.95 -15.22
CA ASP A 205 24.89 1.96 -16.24
C ASP A 205 23.70 2.63 -16.96
N ALA A 206 22.49 2.62 -16.36
CA ALA A 206 21.29 3.23 -16.92
C ALA A 206 20.74 4.38 -16.06
N GLU A 207 19.94 5.25 -16.67
CA GLU A 207 19.18 6.27 -15.92
C GLU A 207 18.08 5.63 -15.04
N PRO A 208 17.69 6.28 -13.92
CA PRO A 208 16.62 5.78 -13.07
C PRO A 208 15.28 5.72 -13.82
N GLU A 209 14.75 4.51 -14.01
CA GLU A 209 13.51 4.26 -14.74
C GLU A 209 12.41 3.79 -13.77
N LEU A 210 11.14 4.07 -14.10
CA LEU A 210 10.00 3.61 -13.31
C LEU A 210 9.92 2.08 -13.31
N VAL A 211 9.70 1.49 -12.14
CA VAL A 211 9.62 0.03 -12.00
C VAL A 211 8.49 -0.55 -12.85
N THR A 212 7.37 0.17 -12.96
CA THR A 212 6.23 -0.22 -13.80
C THR A 212 6.63 -0.39 -15.26
N GLU A 213 7.44 0.52 -15.79
CA GLU A 213 7.89 0.48 -17.19
C GLU A 213 8.92 -0.62 -17.42
N ILE A 214 9.87 -0.79 -16.48
CA ILE A 214 10.85 -1.89 -16.52
C ILE A 214 10.11 -3.24 -16.56
N LEU A 215 9.15 -3.45 -15.66
CA LEU A 215 8.40 -4.71 -15.56
C LEU A 215 7.55 -4.96 -16.80
N ARG A 216 6.87 -3.95 -17.34
CA ARG A 216 6.06 -4.07 -18.57
C ARG A 216 6.90 -4.42 -19.78
N ARG A 217 8.07 -3.80 -19.92
CA ARG A 217 9.03 -4.12 -21.00
C ARG A 217 9.57 -5.53 -20.82
N ALA A 218 10.00 -5.88 -19.61
CA ALA A 218 10.55 -7.18 -19.31
C ALA A 218 9.50 -8.30 -19.38
N ALA A 219 8.21 -8.02 -19.28
CA ALA A 219 7.12 -9.00 -19.40
C ALA A 219 6.88 -9.49 -20.83
N GLN A 220 7.47 -8.86 -21.85
CA GLN A 220 7.27 -9.23 -23.25
C GLN A 220 7.86 -10.62 -23.54
N PRO A 221 7.25 -11.39 -24.47
CA PRO A 221 7.80 -12.68 -24.88
C PRO A 221 9.17 -12.50 -25.56
N PRO A 222 10.05 -13.51 -25.52
CA PRO A 222 11.33 -13.46 -26.20
C PRO A 222 11.14 -13.27 -27.71
N VAL A 223 11.88 -12.33 -28.29
CA VAL A 223 11.80 -12.02 -29.72
C VAL A 223 12.40 -13.18 -30.51
N ASP A 224 11.63 -13.71 -31.46
CA ASP A 224 12.07 -14.80 -32.33
C ASP A 224 13.20 -14.30 -33.24
N PRO A 225 14.43 -14.84 -33.17
CA PRO A 225 15.56 -14.33 -33.96
C PRO A 225 15.37 -14.48 -35.48
N VAL A 226 14.38 -15.27 -35.92
CA VAL A 226 14.05 -15.47 -37.34
C VAL A 226 13.21 -14.30 -37.91
N GLN A 227 12.66 -13.42 -37.07
CA GLN A 227 11.76 -12.33 -37.50
C GLN A 227 12.41 -10.94 -37.53
N GLN A 228 13.73 -10.79 -37.38
CA GLN A 228 14.38 -9.49 -37.62
C GLN A 228 14.42 -9.20 -39.14
N PRO A 229 13.75 -8.14 -39.64
CA PRO A 229 14.05 -7.66 -40.98
C PRO A 229 15.41 -6.99 -40.94
N GLY A 230 16.33 -7.47 -41.78
CA GLY A 230 17.57 -6.77 -42.11
C GLY A 230 17.32 -5.47 -42.87
#